data_AF-A0A8J6YSK7-F1
#
_entry.id   AF-A0A8J6YSK7-F1
#
_cell.length_a   1.000
_cell.length_b   1.000
_cell.length_c   1.000
_cell.angle_alpha   90.00
_cell.angle_beta   90.00
_cell.angle_gamma   90.00
#
_symmetry.space_group_name_H-M   'P 1'
#
loop_
_entity.id
_entity.type
_entity.pdbx_description
1 polymer ?
#
loop_
_entity_poly.entity_id
_entity_poly.type
_entity_poly.pdbx_seq_one_letter_code
_entity_poly.pdbx_strand_id
1 'polypeptide(L)'
;MQSGKKRRRLVSCMGTLFLILSLMLSNAGYVFAADGAQAGNGSLTLLSSTQIGEGTILKVYQKGVNGVTQKLYVTEIDLNNPYVKVAPIYGKGGTIGKQPLSKMADENGAVAAINANFFTLSRYPA
;
A
#
# COMPACT_ATOMS: atom_id res chain seq x y z
N MET A 1 19.53 60.35 22.00
CA MET A 1 18.50 59.69 22.87
C MET A 1 17.50 58.80 22.10
N GLN A 2 17.88 58.11 21.00
CA GLN A 2 16.96 57.29 20.17
C GLN A 2 17.25 55.76 20.14
N SER A 3 18.36 55.29 20.72
CA SER A 3 18.82 53.89 20.60
C SER A 3 18.01 52.88 21.44
N GLY A 4 17.52 53.28 22.63
CA GLY A 4 16.81 52.38 23.55
C GLY A 4 15.40 51.97 23.14
N LYS A 5 14.69 52.82 22.38
CA LYS A 5 13.31 52.54 21.92
C LYS A 5 13.27 51.49 20.79
N LYS A 6 14.29 51.47 19.90
CA LYS A 6 14.39 50.49 18.81
C LYS A 6 14.71 49.08 19.34
N ARG A 7 15.60 48.98 20.33
CA ARG A 7 15.94 47.69 20.98
C ARG A 7 14.75 47.09 21.75
N ARG A 8 13.94 47.91 22.42
CA ARG A 8 12.71 47.45 23.09
C ARG A 8 11.66 46.91 22.12
N ARG A 9 11.50 47.52 20.93
CA ARG A 9 10.58 47.02 19.89
C ARG A 9 11.06 45.72 19.25
N LEU A 10 12.37 45.56 19.04
CA LEU A 10 12.95 44.34 18.45
C LEU A 10 12.82 43.13 19.40
N VAL A 11 13.09 43.34 20.70
CA VAL A 11 12.96 42.28 21.73
C VAL A 11 11.49 41.89 21.94
N SER A 12 10.56 42.84 21.82
CA SER A 12 9.12 42.56 21.89
C SER A 12 8.61 41.73 20.71
N CYS A 13 9.14 41.92 19.50
CA CYS A 13 8.77 41.12 18.32
C CYS A 13 9.40 39.73 18.32
N MET A 14 10.63 39.57 18.83
CA MET A 14 11.26 38.24 18.97
C MET A 14 10.57 37.39 20.03
N GLY A 15 10.13 37.98 21.15
CA GLY A 15 9.40 37.27 22.20
C GLY A 15 8.02 36.78 21.75
N THR A 16 7.28 37.61 20.99
CA THR A 16 5.97 37.20 20.43
C THR A 16 6.11 36.19 19.30
N LEU A 17 7.15 36.29 18.46
CA LEU A 17 7.41 35.32 17.39
C LEU A 17 7.80 33.94 17.95
N PHE A 18 8.57 33.89 19.05
CA PHE A 18 8.87 32.63 19.75
C PHE A 18 7.63 32.00 20.38
N LEU A 19 6.72 32.80 20.95
CA LEU A 19 5.48 32.30 21.56
C LEU A 19 4.51 31.72 20.52
N ILE A 20 4.43 32.34 19.33
CA ILE A 20 3.60 31.87 18.21
C ILE A 20 4.20 30.61 17.58
N LEU A 21 5.53 30.51 17.47
CA LEU A 21 6.20 29.29 16.97
C LEU A 21 6.04 28.10 17.93
N SER A 22 5.99 28.35 19.25
CA SER A 22 5.69 27.31 20.25
C SER A 22 4.23 26.85 20.24
N LEU A 23 3.28 27.70 19.83
CA LEU A 23 1.86 27.31 19.72
C LEU A 23 1.57 26.41 18.50
N MET A 24 2.44 26.43 17.48
CA MET A 24 2.30 25.61 16.27
C MET A 24 2.87 24.19 16.43
N LEU A 25 3.56 23.90 17.54
CA LEU A 25 4.17 22.59 17.82
C LEU A 25 3.33 21.68 18.72
N SER A 26 2.20 22.15 19.26
CA SER A 26 1.38 21.40 20.22
C SER A 26 0.18 20.66 19.62
N ASN A 27 0.03 20.62 18.29
CA ASN A 27 -1.11 19.98 17.64
C ASN A 27 -0.81 18.62 16.98
N ALA A 28 0.15 17.86 17.52
CA ALA A 28 0.20 16.42 17.31
C ALA A 28 -0.72 15.76 18.36
N GLY A 29 -2.03 15.92 18.18
CA GLY A 29 -3.01 15.15 18.92
C GLY A 29 -2.80 13.67 18.62
N TYR A 30 -2.18 12.95 19.54
CA TYR A 30 -2.17 11.50 19.53
C TYR A 30 -3.61 11.04 19.83
N VAL A 31 -4.41 10.88 18.77
CA VAL A 31 -5.65 10.13 18.85
C VAL A 31 -5.25 8.66 18.98
N PHE A 32 -5.13 8.17 20.21
CA PHE A 32 -5.24 6.75 20.46
C PHE A 32 -6.71 6.39 20.24
N ALA A 33 -7.03 5.91 19.03
CA ALA A 33 -8.25 5.15 18.84
C ALA A 33 -8.14 3.91 19.72
N ALA A 34 -8.82 3.93 20.87
CA ALA A 34 -9.21 2.71 21.54
C ALA A 34 -10.21 2.03 20.61
N ASP A 35 -9.74 1.09 19.80
CA ASP A 35 -10.61 0.20 19.01
C ASP A 35 -11.41 -0.66 19.99
N GLY A 36 -12.53 -0.11 20.43
CA GLY A 36 -13.63 -0.91 20.94
C GLY A 36 -14.05 -1.83 19.80
N ALA A 37 -13.83 -3.12 20.00
CA ALA A 37 -14.16 -4.19 19.07
C ALA A 37 -15.60 -4.03 18.56
N GLN A 38 -15.74 -3.41 17.40
CA GLN A 38 -16.94 -3.52 16.57
C GLN A 38 -16.67 -4.69 15.65
N ALA A 39 -17.40 -5.78 15.86
CA ALA A 39 -17.47 -6.92 14.96
C ALA A 39 -18.23 -6.56 13.67
N GLY A 40 -17.76 -5.52 12.99
CA GLY A 40 -18.11 -5.18 11.61
C GLY A 40 -16.92 -5.53 10.73
N ASN A 41 -17.16 -5.94 9.49
CA ASN A 41 -16.10 -5.99 8.50
C ASN A 41 -15.44 -4.59 8.45
N GLY A 42 -14.19 -4.48 8.90
CA GLY A 42 -13.48 -3.20 8.95
C GLY A 42 -13.48 -2.57 7.56
N SER A 43 -13.54 -1.24 7.50
CA SER A 43 -13.46 -0.51 6.23
C SER A 43 -12.20 -0.93 5.47
N LEU A 44 -12.31 -1.00 4.13
CA LEU A 44 -11.18 -1.32 3.27
C LEU A 44 -10.24 -0.10 3.22
N THR A 45 -9.05 -0.23 3.81
CA THR A 45 -8.07 0.85 3.88
C THR A 45 -6.95 0.61 2.88
N LEU A 46 -6.65 1.59 2.02
CA LEU A 46 -5.47 1.53 1.14
C LEU A 46 -4.19 1.79 1.97
N LEU A 47 -3.24 0.86 1.94
CA LEU A 47 -1.94 0.98 2.59
C LEU A 47 -0.86 1.52 1.65
N SER A 48 -0.84 1.05 0.39
CA SER A 48 0.11 1.51 -0.61
C SER A 48 -0.42 1.36 -2.03
N SER A 49 0.13 2.16 -2.94
CA SER A 49 -0.15 2.13 -4.37
C SER A 49 1.15 2.39 -5.12
N THR A 50 1.67 1.38 -5.80
CA THR A 50 2.99 1.42 -6.45
C THR A 50 2.88 0.99 -7.89
N GLN A 51 3.43 1.78 -8.82
CA GLN A 51 3.54 1.38 -10.22
C GLN A 51 4.57 0.26 -10.36
N ILE A 52 4.18 -0.87 -10.97
CA ILE A 52 5.05 -2.05 -11.16
C ILE A 52 5.47 -2.25 -12.63
N GLY A 53 4.84 -1.50 -13.53
CA GLY A 53 5.13 -1.42 -14.95
C GLY A 53 4.25 -0.35 -15.60
N GLU A 54 4.41 -0.14 -16.90
CA GLU A 54 3.48 0.74 -17.61
C GLU A 54 2.06 0.14 -17.59
N GLY A 55 1.05 0.97 -17.35
CA GLY A 55 -0.35 0.52 -17.27
C GLY A 55 -0.66 -0.49 -16.15
N THR A 56 0.24 -0.68 -15.18
CA THR A 56 0.07 -1.67 -14.09
C THR A 56 0.45 -1.10 -12.72
N ILE A 57 -0.45 -1.24 -11.76
CA ILE A 57 -0.30 -0.71 -10.38
C ILE A 57 -0.57 -1.83 -9.38
N LEU A 58 0.32 -2.02 -8.41
CA LEU A 58 0.09 -2.83 -7.23
C LEU A 58 -0.50 -1.96 -6.11
N LYS A 59 -1.72 -2.26 -5.71
CA LYS A 59 -2.37 -1.68 -4.54
C LYS A 59 -2.38 -2.69 -3.39
N VAL A 60 -1.95 -2.26 -2.22
CA VAL A 60 -2.04 -3.07 -0.99
C VAL A 60 -3.13 -2.46 -0.13
N TYR A 61 -4.15 -3.25 0.19
CA TYR A 61 -5.22 -2.88 1.09
C TYR A 61 -5.13 -3.63 2.41
N GLN A 62 -5.81 -3.11 3.41
CA GLN A 62 -6.05 -3.74 4.69
C GLN A 62 -7.55 -3.84 4.95
N LYS A 63 -8.01 -4.98 5.45
CA LYS A 63 -9.40 -5.18 5.86
C LYS A 63 -9.48 -6.00 7.15
N GLY A 64 -10.29 -5.55 8.10
CA GLY A 64 -10.67 -6.35 9.26
C GLY A 64 -11.76 -7.36 8.89
N VAL A 65 -11.50 -8.65 9.11
CA VAL A 65 -12.46 -9.74 8.91
C VAL A 65 -12.48 -10.58 10.18
N ASN A 66 -13.63 -10.69 10.84
CA ASN A 66 -13.80 -11.44 12.09
C ASN A 66 -12.77 -11.06 13.19
N GLY A 67 -12.48 -9.76 13.33
CA GLY A 67 -11.49 -9.25 14.29
C GLY A 67 -10.02 -9.46 13.89
N VAL A 68 -9.76 -10.10 12.75
CA VAL A 68 -8.40 -10.30 12.21
C VAL A 68 -8.15 -9.34 11.06
N THR A 69 -7.03 -8.62 11.13
CA THR A 69 -6.61 -7.72 10.07
C THR A 69 -5.88 -8.49 8.97
N GLN A 70 -6.38 -8.42 7.74
CA GLN A 70 -5.80 -9.08 6.57
C GLN A 70 -5.29 -8.06 5.54
N LYS A 71 -4.17 -8.39 4.89
CA LYS A 71 -3.65 -7.64 3.74
C LYS A 71 -4.18 -8.23 2.44
N LEU A 72 -4.61 -7.37 1.52
CA LEU A 72 -5.04 -7.74 0.18
C LEU A 72 -4.10 -7.11 -0.83
N TYR A 73 -3.52 -7.93 -1.72
CA TYR A 73 -2.69 -7.47 -2.82
C TYR A 73 -3.53 -7.47 -4.09
N VAL A 74 -3.68 -6.30 -4.70
CA VAL A 74 -4.53 -6.08 -5.87
C VAL A 74 -3.67 -5.47 -6.98
N THR A 75 -3.55 -6.19 -8.10
CA THR A 75 -2.93 -5.65 -9.31
C THR A 75 -4.01 -5.04 -10.19
N GLU A 76 -3.95 -3.72 -10.35
CA GLU A 76 -4.78 -2.97 -11.29
C GLU A 76 -4.07 -2.88 -12.64
N ILE A 77 -4.82 -3.12 -13.71
CA ILE A 77 -4.28 -3.29 -15.06
C ILE A 77 -5.15 -2.46 -16.02
N ASP A 78 -4.53 -1.55 -16.77
CA ASP A 78 -5.17 -0.84 -17.88
C ASP A 78 -5.05 -1.65 -19.16
N LEU A 79 -6.17 -2.21 -19.62
CA LEU A 79 -6.24 -3.02 -20.84
C LEU A 79 -6.21 -2.19 -22.14
N ASN A 80 -6.32 -0.86 -22.06
CA ASN A 80 -6.17 0.03 -23.21
C ASN A 80 -4.71 0.44 -23.45
N ASN A 81 -3.81 0.18 -22.50
CA ASN A 81 -2.40 0.46 -22.67
C ASN A 81 -1.77 -0.58 -23.62
N PRO A 82 -1.13 -0.16 -24.73
CA PRO A 82 -0.61 -1.08 -25.74
C PRO A 82 0.59 -1.92 -25.26
N TYR A 83 1.20 -1.55 -24.13
CA TYR A 83 2.33 -2.26 -23.52
C TYR A 83 1.89 -3.28 -22.47
N VAL A 84 0.58 -3.46 -22.28
CA VAL A 84 0.00 -4.39 -21.30
C VAL A 84 -0.64 -5.57 -22.00
N LYS A 85 -0.36 -6.78 -21.51
CA LYS A 85 -0.98 -8.02 -21.97
C LYS A 85 -1.31 -8.92 -20.78
N VAL A 86 -2.55 -9.39 -20.73
CA VAL A 86 -2.98 -10.46 -19.82
C VAL A 86 -3.04 -11.76 -20.61
N ALA A 87 -2.34 -12.79 -20.15
CA ALA A 87 -2.27 -14.08 -20.84
C ALA A 87 -2.27 -15.24 -19.83
N PRO A 88 -2.81 -16.41 -20.21
CA PRO A 88 -2.68 -17.61 -19.40
C PRO A 88 -1.21 -18.08 -19.38
N ILE A 89 -0.76 -18.53 -18.21
CA ILE A 89 0.55 -19.17 -18.05
C ILE A 89 0.30 -20.63 -17.67
N TYR A 90 0.84 -21.55 -18.46
CA TYR A 90 0.83 -22.98 -18.19
C TYR A 90 2.12 -23.40 -17.50
N GLY A 91 2.10 -24.55 -16.82
CA GLY A 91 3.29 -25.10 -16.19
C GLY A 91 4.37 -25.46 -17.20
N LYS A 92 5.49 -25.96 -16.70
CA LYS A 92 6.72 -26.23 -17.45
C LYS A 92 6.45 -26.91 -18.79
N GLY A 93 6.96 -26.32 -19.87
CA GLY A 93 6.80 -26.86 -21.22
C GLY A 93 5.35 -26.90 -21.73
N GLY A 94 4.46 -26.06 -21.19
CA GLY A 94 3.04 -26.03 -21.58
C GLY A 94 2.20 -27.13 -20.92
N THR A 95 2.76 -27.85 -19.93
CA THR A 95 2.05 -28.95 -19.26
C THR A 95 1.25 -28.48 -18.05
N ILE A 96 0.16 -29.19 -17.77
CA ILE A 96 -0.60 -29.01 -16.53
C ILE A 96 0.08 -29.86 -15.46
N GLY A 97 0.86 -29.22 -14.59
CA GLY A 97 1.62 -29.87 -13.54
C GLY A 97 1.92 -28.92 -12.38
N LYS A 98 2.26 -29.49 -11.22
CA LYS A 98 2.62 -28.69 -10.04
C LYS A 98 3.92 -27.94 -10.29
N GLN A 99 3.86 -26.61 -10.29
CA GLN A 99 5.02 -25.72 -10.34
C GLN A 99 4.78 -24.50 -9.44
N PRO A 100 5.81 -23.93 -8.79
CA PRO A 100 5.67 -22.67 -8.08
C PRO A 100 5.31 -21.53 -9.04
N LEU A 101 4.30 -20.73 -8.67
CA LEU A 101 3.85 -19.58 -9.47
C LEU A 101 4.97 -18.58 -9.73
N SER A 102 5.88 -18.38 -8.78
CA SER A 102 7.06 -17.52 -8.96
C SER A 102 7.93 -17.99 -10.12
N LYS A 103 8.18 -19.30 -10.23
CA LYS A 103 8.94 -19.86 -11.36
C LYS A 103 8.20 -19.72 -12.69
N MET A 104 6.87 -19.87 -12.68
CA MET A 104 6.05 -19.67 -13.88
C MET A 104 6.10 -18.21 -14.35
N ALA A 105 6.07 -17.25 -13.42
CA ALA A 105 6.20 -15.83 -13.73
C ALA A 105 7.59 -15.51 -14.29
N ASP A 106 8.67 -15.99 -13.65
CA ASP A 106 10.05 -15.79 -14.09
C ASP A 106 10.28 -16.33 -15.50
N GLU A 107 9.84 -17.57 -15.79
CA GLU A 107 10.02 -18.24 -17.09
C GLU A 107 9.30 -17.51 -18.24
N ASN A 108 8.26 -16.74 -17.94
CA ASN A 108 7.46 -15.99 -18.93
C ASN A 108 7.76 -14.48 -18.91
N GLY A 109 8.70 -14.01 -18.08
CA GLY A 109 8.98 -12.58 -17.93
C GLY A 109 7.78 -11.76 -17.45
N ALA A 110 6.89 -12.37 -16.67
CA ALA A 110 5.67 -11.71 -16.22
C ALA A 110 5.96 -10.71 -15.08
N VAL A 111 5.43 -9.49 -15.21
CA VAL A 111 5.52 -8.44 -14.16
C VAL A 111 4.73 -8.84 -12.90
N ALA A 112 3.61 -9.54 -13.09
CA ALA A 112 2.80 -10.11 -12.01
C ALA A 112 2.10 -11.38 -12.52
N ALA A 113 1.84 -12.31 -11.60
CA ALA A 113 1.08 -13.52 -11.89
C ALA A 113 0.23 -13.92 -10.67
N ILE A 114 -0.95 -14.51 -10.92
CA ILE A 114 -1.84 -15.07 -9.90
C ILE A 114 -2.25 -16.49 -10.29
N ASN A 115 -2.59 -17.33 -9.31
CA ASN A 115 -3.20 -18.63 -9.59
C ASN A 115 -4.61 -18.43 -10.14
N ALA A 116 -4.95 -19.11 -11.25
CA ALA A 116 -6.20 -18.86 -11.98
C ALA A 116 -7.25 -19.98 -11.85
N ASN A 117 -6.84 -21.26 -11.76
CA ASN A 117 -7.77 -22.39 -11.77
C ASN A 117 -7.35 -23.53 -10.84
N PHE A 118 -8.31 -24.42 -10.55
CA PHE A 118 -8.07 -25.70 -9.87
C PHE A 118 -7.37 -26.70 -10.81
N PHE A 119 -6.49 -27.53 -10.25
CA PHE A 119 -5.86 -28.64 -10.97
C PHE A 119 -5.60 -29.82 -10.03
N THR A 120 -5.58 -31.02 -10.59
CA THR A 120 -5.35 -32.25 -9.85
C THR A 120 -3.89 -32.36 -9.44
N LEU A 121 -3.64 -32.50 -8.14
CA LEU A 121 -2.30 -32.73 -7.58
C LEU A 121 -1.95 -34.22 -7.45
N SER A 122 -2.95 -35.11 -7.52
CA SER A 122 -2.74 -36.54 -7.37
C SER A 122 -2.06 -37.12 -8.62
N ARG A 123 -0.94 -37.82 -8.40
CA ARG A 123 -0.62 -38.98 -9.23
C ARG A 123 -1.51 -40.11 -8.75
N TYR A 124 -2.64 -40.33 -9.40
CA TYR A 124 -3.38 -41.58 -9.17
C TYR A 124 -2.50 -42.71 -9.74
N PRO A 125 -2.07 -43.72 -8.94
CA PRO A 125 -1.49 -44.91 -9.51
C PRO A 125 -2.59 -45.62 -10.32
N ALA A 126 -2.32 -45.85 -11.60
CA ALA A 126 -3.12 -46.74 -12.42
C ALA A 126 -3.15 -48.15 -11.82
#